data_AF-B1Z806-F1
#
_entry.id   AF-B1Z806-F1
#
_cell.length_a   1.000
_cell.length_b   1.000
_cell.length_c   1.000
_cell.angle_alpha   90.00
_cell.angle_beta   90.00
_cell.angle_gamma   90.00
#
_symmetry.space_group_name_H-M   'P 1'
#
loop_
_entity.id
_entity.type
_entity.pdbx_description
1 polymer ?
#
loop_
_entity_poly.entity_id
_entity_poly.type
_entity_poly.pdbx_seq_one_letter_code
_entity_poly.pdbx_strand_id
1 'polypeptide(L)'
;MWRKALAFSALVLFGAGLTGCAINRFERREAWRDQAEQMCIARKLVQPTAYVSLAKEIDGPGPCGMQQPFRVTRLGGGSVALKQRMTLACPALAEAEAWLADTIQPASNLYFGVPVAEINAGSYSCRGRNNQAGAKLSEHSFGNALDIMSFTLADGHVITVKGGWRGTEAEQAFLREVFVGACARFSTVLAPGSNVFHYDHIHVDLAMHDPRGLKRICKPLLKFESQLATADGSPRPLASPRPAARQTVPTQAPIDVEEDDPYGVAPTSSRTTGTRVARAPSAPAPTAYAAAPAPSRPRSPVPAHDAAYEPLSLAAPHDSDEPIY
;
A
#
# COMPACT_ATOMS: atom_id res chain seq x y z
N MET A 1 -30.32 56.79 48.46
CA MET A 1 -30.46 56.28 47.08
C MET A 1 -29.55 55.07 46.80
N TRP A 2 -29.42 54.10 47.72
CA TRP A 2 -28.37 53.06 47.63
C TRP A 2 -28.84 51.62 47.87
N ARG A 3 -30.16 51.38 47.82
CA ARG A 3 -30.74 50.04 48.04
C ARG A 3 -31.23 49.34 46.78
N LYS A 4 -31.26 50.02 45.63
CA LYS A 4 -31.72 49.44 44.35
C LYS A 4 -30.59 48.94 43.43
N ALA A 5 -29.32 49.22 43.76
CA ALA A 5 -28.17 48.80 42.96
C ALA A 5 -27.70 47.35 43.25
N LEU A 6 -28.05 46.79 44.41
CA LEU A 6 -27.59 45.45 44.82
C LEU A 6 -28.45 44.31 44.26
N ALA A 7 -29.71 44.56 43.93
CA ALA A 7 -30.61 43.52 43.40
C ALA A 7 -30.34 43.18 41.92
N PHE A 8 -29.75 44.11 41.14
CA PHE A 8 -29.38 43.85 39.75
C PHE A 8 -28.03 43.14 39.59
N SER A 9 -27.16 43.16 40.61
CA SER A 9 -25.87 42.44 40.55
C SER A 9 -26.00 40.94 40.81
N ALA A 10 -26.99 40.51 41.59
CA ALA A 10 -27.19 39.09 41.89
C ALA A 10 -27.75 38.29 40.70
N LEU A 11 -28.52 38.94 39.81
CA LEU A 11 -29.13 38.27 38.66
C LEU A 11 -28.15 38.08 37.48
N VAL A 12 -27.13 38.94 37.38
CA VAL A 12 -26.05 38.79 36.37
C VAL A 12 -25.06 37.69 36.77
N LEU A 13 -24.81 37.50 38.07
CA LEU A 13 -23.95 36.42 38.57
C LEU A 13 -24.61 35.02 38.50
N PHE A 14 -25.94 34.93 38.54
CA PHE A 14 -26.64 33.64 38.33
C PHE A 14 -26.84 33.29 36.85
N GLY A 15 -26.93 34.28 35.95
CA GLY A 15 -27.02 34.04 34.50
C GLY A 15 -25.72 33.54 33.85
N ALA A 16 -24.57 33.84 34.45
CA ALA A 16 -23.26 33.41 33.97
C ALA A 16 -22.87 31.98 34.39
N GLY A 17 -23.62 31.35 35.31
CA GLY A 17 -23.32 30.00 35.82
C GLY A 17 -23.85 28.85 34.97
N LEU A 18 -24.78 29.09 34.04
CA LEU A 18 -25.45 28.05 33.25
C LEU A 18 -25.03 27.97 31.78
N THR A 19 -24.13 28.84 31.33
CA THR A 19 -23.52 28.81 29.98
C THR A 19 -22.17 28.10 29.94
N GLY A 20 -21.82 27.34 30.98
CA GLY A 20 -20.56 26.60 31.09
C GLY A 20 -20.48 25.27 30.31
N CYS A 21 -21.56 24.80 29.67
CA CYS A 21 -21.58 23.46 29.04
C CYS A 21 -21.06 23.38 27.60
N ALA A 22 -20.40 24.40 27.04
CA ALA A 22 -20.09 24.45 25.60
C ALA A 22 -18.60 24.46 25.20
N ILE A 23 -17.64 24.30 26.13
CA ILE A 23 -16.19 24.44 25.81
C ILE A 23 -15.45 23.09 25.75
N ASN A 24 -16.15 21.97 25.92
CA ASN A 24 -15.55 20.66 25.70
C ASN A 24 -15.47 20.35 24.20
N ARG A 25 -14.55 21.03 23.49
CA ARG A 25 -14.04 20.64 22.17
C ARG A 25 -13.17 19.38 22.26
N PHE A 26 -13.58 18.41 23.06
CA PHE A 26 -13.01 17.07 22.95
C PHE A 26 -13.51 16.54 21.61
N GLU A 27 -12.59 16.46 20.64
CA GLU A 27 -12.84 15.85 19.34
C GLU A 27 -13.51 14.49 19.61
N ARG A 28 -14.77 14.32 19.20
CA ARG A 28 -15.50 13.07 19.42
C ARG A 28 -15.23 12.14 18.25
N ARG A 29 -15.14 10.84 18.55
CA ARG A 29 -15.10 9.81 17.50
C ARG A 29 -16.39 9.92 16.71
N GLU A 30 -16.28 10.20 15.41
CA GLU A 30 -17.45 10.34 14.55
C GLU A 30 -18.18 8.98 14.44
N ALA A 31 -19.51 8.99 14.62
CA ALA A 31 -20.32 7.78 14.79
C ALA A 31 -20.30 6.82 13.58
N TRP A 32 -20.02 7.33 12.38
CA TRP A 32 -19.95 6.50 11.18
C TRP A 32 -18.86 5.42 11.25
N ARG A 33 -17.78 5.66 12.02
CA ARG A 33 -16.71 4.67 12.19
C ARG A 33 -17.22 3.42 12.88
N ASP A 34 -18.00 3.63 13.94
CA ASP A 34 -18.58 2.58 14.76
C ASP A 34 -19.65 1.83 13.97
N GLN A 35 -20.48 2.57 13.24
CA GLN A 35 -21.48 1.98 12.35
C GLN A 35 -20.82 1.13 11.25
N ALA A 36 -19.75 1.62 10.62
CA ALA A 36 -19.01 0.87 9.61
C ALA A 36 -18.37 -0.40 10.19
N GLU A 37 -17.77 -0.30 11.38
CA GLU A 37 -17.21 -1.43 12.12
C GLU A 37 -18.29 -2.49 12.40
N GLN A 38 -19.42 -2.09 12.97
CA GLN A 38 -20.55 -2.98 13.26
C GLN A 38 -21.14 -3.63 12.00
N MET A 39 -21.31 -2.87 10.91
CA MET A 39 -21.80 -3.41 9.64
C MET A 39 -20.84 -4.46 9.06
N CYS A 40 -19.54 -4.21 9.13
CA CYS A 40 -18.53 -5.16 8.66
C CYS A 40 -18.56 -6.47 9.46
N ILE A 41 -18.66 -6.38 10.79
CA ILE A 41 -18.77 -7.54 11.68
C ILE A 41 -20.08 -8.30 11.43
N ALA A 42 -21.21 -7.60 11.34
CA ALA A 42 -22.52 -8.22 11.10
C ALA A 42 -22.57 -8.98 9.77
N ARG A 43 -21.89 -8.43 8.75
CA ARG A 43 -21.75 -9.08 7.43
C ARG A 43 -20.66 -10.16 7.39
N LYS A 44 -19.91 -10.36 8.48
CA LYS A 44 -18.82 -11.33 8.59
C LYS A 44 -17.77 -11.19 7.47
N LEU A 45 -17.45 -9.95 7.10
CA LEU A 45 -16.48 -9.67 6.03
C LEU A 45 -15.05 -10.09 6.42
N VAL A 46 -14.78 -10.14 7.73
CA VAL A 46 -13.55 -10.70 8.29
C VAL A 46 -13.94 -11.81 9.26
N GLN A 47 -13.28 -12.96 9.14
CA GLN A 47 -13.45 -14.07 10.07
C GLN A 47 -12.16 -14.30 10.86
N PRO A 48 -12.24 -14.56 12.18
CA PRO A 48 -11.07 -14.91 12.97
C PRO A 48 -10.38 -16.18 12.45
N THR A 49 -9.05 -16.15 12.45
CA THR A 49 -8.16 -17.27 12.10
C THR A 49 -6.99 -17.32 13.08
N ALA A 50 -6.05 -18.24 12.87
CA ALA A 50 -4.80 -18.26 13.63
C ALA A 50 -3.94 -16.98 13.43
N TYR A 51 -4.16 -16.24 12.34
CA TYR A 51 -3.38 -15.04 11.99
C TYR A 51 -4.12 -13.72 12.21
N VAL A 52 -5.45 -13.79 12.28
CA VAL A 52 -6.39 -12.69 12.44
C VAL A 52 -7.24 -12.98 13.67
N SER A 53 -6.96 -12.34 14.80
CA SER A 53 -7.69 -12.59 16.05
C SER A 53 -8.38 -11.33 16.54
N LEU A 54 -9.61 -11.45 17.06
CA LEU A 54 -10.24 -10.35 17.78
C LEU A 54 -9.39 -9.95 19.00
N ALA A 55 -9.28 -8.66 19.23
CA ALA A 55 -8.70 -8.09 20.43
C ALA A 55 -9.77 -7.38 21.25
N LYS A 56 -9.42 -7.09 22.50
CA LYS A 56 -10.22 -6.23 23.37
C LYS A 56 -10.39 -4.86 22.73
N GLU A 57 -11.54 -4.26 22.98
CA GLU A 57 -11.82 -2.86 22.70
C GLU A 57 -10.64 -1.97 23.07
N ILE A 58 -10.35 -1.01 22.21
CA ILE A 58 -9.34 0.01 22.47
C ILE A 58 -10.08 1.31 22.72
N ASP A 59 -10.05 1.76 23.97
CA ASP A 59 -10.50 3.08 24.41
C ASP A 59 -9.25 3.88 24.78
N GLY A 60 -8.70 4.59 23.79
CA GLY A 60 -7.44 5.31 23.89
C GLY A 60 -7.61 6.77 24.36
N PRO A 61 -6.52 7.56 24.40
CA PRO A 61 -6.61 8.96 24.76
C PRO A 61 -7.56 9.74 23.82
N GLY A 62 -8.48 10.50 24.41
CA GLY A 62 -9.47 11.27 23.65
C GLY A 62 -10.43 10.35 22.89
N PRO A 63 -10.69 10.57 21.60
CA PRO A 63 -11.60 9.72 20.82
C PRO A 63 -10.92 8.52 20.15
N CYS A 64 -9.61 8.32 20.33
CA CYS A 64 -8.88 7.24 19.69
C CYS A 64 -9.41 5.87 20.11
N GLY A 65 -9.63 4.96 19.17
CA GLY A 65 -10.12 3.64 19.54
C GLY A 65 -10.83 2.85 18.46
N MET A 66 -11.20 1.62 18.82
CA MET A 66 -11.97 0.65 18.03
C MET A 66 -12.80 -0.19 18.98
N GLN A 67 -14.06 -0.49 18.62
CA GLN A 67 -14.94 -1.29 19.46
C GLN A 67 -14.53 -2.77 19.45
N GLN A 68 -14.20 -3.30 18.27
CA GLN A 68 -13.88 -4.70 18.02
C GLN A 68 -12.67 -4.80 17.07
N PRO A 69 -11.46 -4.43 17.54
CA PRO A 69 -10.26 -4.46 16.72
C PRO A 69 -9.82 -5.89 16.42
N PHE A 70 -9.18 -6.07 15.27
CA PHE A 70 -8.44 -7.28 14.93
C PHE A 70 -6.95 -7.06 15.10
N ARG A 71 -6.27 -8.04 15.69
CA ARG A 71 -4.80 -8.19 15.62
C ARG A 71 -4.48 -9.09 14.46
N VAL A 72 -3.59 -8.63 13.59
CA VAL A 72 -3.26 -9.29 12.33
C VAL A 72 -1.77 -9.51 12.27
N THR A 73 -1.37 -10.74 11.98
CA THR A 73 0.05 -11.11 11.81
C THR A 73 0.37 -11.57 10.39
N ARG A 74 -0.65 -12.02 9.64
CA ARG A 74 -0.56 -12.42 8.25
C ARG A 74 -1.86 -12.07 7.54
N LEU A 75 -1.78 -11.84 6.23
CA LEU A 75 -2.91 -11.61 5.32
C LEU A 75 -3.00 -12.75 4.29
N GLY A 76 -4.05 -12.74 3.47
CA GLY A 76 -4.22 -13.68 2.35
C GLY A 76 -4.33 -15.12 2.83
N GLY A 77 -5.11 -15.36 3.88
CA GLY A 77 -5.26 -16.69 4.50
C GLY A 77 -3.98 -17.23 5.15
N GLY A 78 -2.99 -16.37 5.42
CA GLY A 78 -1.69 -16.76 5.95
C GLY A 78 -0.59 -16.92 4.91
N SER A 79 -0.83 -16.59 3.64
CA SER A 79 0.23 -16.60 2.62
C SER A 79 1.25 -15.48 2.81
N VAL A 80 0.82 -14.30 3.29
CA VAL A 80 1.66 -13.10 3.38
C VAL A 80 1.92 -12.69 4.82
N ALA A 81 3.18 -12.68 5.23
CA ALA A 81 3.60 -12.22 6.54
C ALA A 81 3.45 -10.70 6.68
N LEU A 82 3.17 -10.22 7.89
CA LEU A 82 3.37 -8.81 8.24
C LEU A 82 4.65 -8.68 9.07
N LYS A 83 5.56 -7.82 8.64
CA LYS A 83 6.85 -7.60 9.32
C LYS A 83 6.67 -7.24 10.80
N GLN A 84 5.57 -6.55 11.10
CA GLN A 84 5.09 -6.28 12.45
C GLN A 84 3.59 -6.55 12.51
N ARG A 85 3.12 -6.97 13.68
CA ARG A 85 1.70 -7.15 13.94
C ARG A 85 0.94 -5.84 13.71
N MET A 86 -0.15 -5.92 12.97
CA MET A 86 -1.07 -4.80 12.75
C MET A 86 -2.30 -4.88 13.65
N THR A 87 -2.92 -3.72 13.87
CA THR A 87 -4.20 -3.59 14.57
C THR A 87 -5.13 -2.74 13.73
N LEU A 88 -6.23 -3.33 13.30
CA LEU A 88 -7.15 -2.74 12.33
C LEU A 88 -8.60 -2.92 12.79
N ALA A 89 -9.45 -1.97 12.42
CA ALA A 89 -10.89 -2.15 12.47
C ALA A 89 -11.32 -3.10 11.34
N CYS A 90 -12.48 -3.76 11.52
CA CYS A 90 -13.01 -4.70 10.54
C CYS A 90 -13.02 -4.14 9.09
N PRO A 91 -13.51 -2.91 8.81
CA PRO A 91 -13.62 -2.42 7.44
C PRO A 91 -12.26 -2.27 6.76
N ALA A 92 -11.26 -1.72 7.45
CA ALA A 92 -9.92 -1.55 6.88
C ALA A 92 -9.21 -2.88 6.65
N LEU A 93 -9.43 -3.88 7.52
CA LEU A 93 -8.90 -5.22 7.29
C LEU A 93 -9.57 -5.91 6.09
N ALA A 94 -10.90 -5.80 5.95
CA ALA A 94 -11.60 -6.35 4.81
C ALA A 94 -11.08 -5.75 3.47
N GLU A 95 -10.89 -4.43 3.41
CA GLU A 95 -10.33 -3.78 2.23
C GLU A 95 -8.86 -4.15 1.99
N ALA A 96 -8.05 -4.33 3.05
CA ALA A 96 -6.66 -4.76 2.91
C ALA A 96 -6.54 -6.19 2.36
N GLU A 97 -7.38 -7.12 2.82
CA GLU A 97 -7.43 -8.50 2.30
C GLU A 97 -7.85 -8.51 0.82
N ALA A 98 -8.89 -7.75 0.47
CA ALA A 98 -9.34 -7.66 -0.92
C ALA A 98 -8.30 -6.96 -1.83
N TRP A 99 -7.64 -5.92 -1.35
CA TRP A 99 -6.55 -5.26 -2.08
C TRP A 99 -5.35 -6.17 -2.29
N LEU A 100 -5.02 -7.00 -1.30
CA LEU A 100 -3.99 -8.01 -1.43
C LEU A 100 -4.31 -9.02 -2.53
N ALA A 101 -5.51 -9.59 -2.48
CA ALA A 101 -5.97 -10.63 -3.39
C ALA A 101 -6.13 -10.11 -4.84
N ASP A 102 -6.75 -8.94 -5.00
CA ASP A 102 -7.20 -8.47 -6.31
C ASP A 102 -6.18 -7.54 -6.98
N THR A 103 -5.14 -7.08 -6.28
CA THR A 103 -4.15 -6.13 -6.83
C THR A 103 -2.72 -6.51 -6.50
N ILE A 104 -2.35 -6.57 -5.23
CA ILE A 104 -0.93 -6.70 -4.84
C ILE A 104 -0.35 -8.02 -5.34
N GLN A 105 -1.03 -9.15 -5.11
CA GLN A 105 -0.53 -10.46 -5.56
C GLN A 105 -0.52 -10.58 -7.10
N PRO A 106 -1.60 -10.24 -7.82
CA PRO A 106 -1.59 -10.21 -9.29
C PRO A 106 -0.48 -9.33 -9.87
N ALA A 107 -0.26 -8.13 -9.32
CA ALA A 107 0.78 -7.22 -9.79
C ALA A 107 2.18 -7.78 -9.56
N SER A 108 2.41 -8.41 -8.40
CA SER A 108 3.71 -9.04 -8.10
C SER A 108 4.01 -10.17 -9.10
N ASN A 109 3.03 -11.02 -9.37
CA ASN A 109 3.17 -12.09 -10.36
C ASN A 109 3.37 -11.54 -11.78
N LEU A 110 2.69 -10.45 -12.14
CA LEU A 110 2.82 -9.84 -13.46
C LEU A 110 4.23 -9.29 -13.71
N TYR A 111 4.80 -8.54 -12.76
CA TYR A 111 6.06 -7.83 -12.98
C TYR A 111 7.31 -8.59 -12.52
N PHE A 112 7.16 -9.55 -11.60
CA PHE A 112 8.27 -10.29 -11.02
C PHE A 112 8.13 -11.81 -11.17
N GLY A 113 6.97 -12.33 -11.59
CA GLY A 113 6.74 -13.77 -11.73
C GLY A 113 6.66 -14.53 -10.40
N VAL A 114 6.72 -13.83 -9.26
CA VAL A 114 6.71 -14.41 -7.92
C VAL A 114 5.74 -13.64 -7.02
N PRO A 115 5.11 -14.29 -6.04
CA PRO A 115 4.17 -13.63 -5.14
C PRO A 115 4.90 -12.80 -4.06
N VAL A 116 4.17 -11.85 -3.48
CA VAL A 116 4.57 -11.20 -2.23
C VAL A 116 4.50 -12.23 -1.10
N ALA A 117 5.54 -12.30 -0.28
CA ALA A 117 5.63 -13.18 0.89
C ALA A 117 5.58 -12.41 2.22
N GLU A 118 5.99 -11.13 2.25
CA GLU A 118 5.90 -10.27 3.42
C GLU A 118 5.58 -8.83 3.04
N ILE A 119 4.80 -8.14 3.88
CA ILE A 119 4.54 -6.71 3.79
C ILE A 119 5.05 -6.01 5.05
N ASN A 120 5.80 -4.93 4.87
CA ASN A 120 6.15 -4.02 5.93
C ASN A 120 5.16 -2.85 5.97
N ALA A 121 4.23 -2.87 6.93
CA ALA A 121 3.19 -1.87 7.07
C ALA A 121 2.96 -1.35 8.50
N GLY A 122 2.68 -0.05 8.63
CA GLY A 122 2.17 0.59 9.83
C GLY A 122 0.65 0.51 9.93
N SER A 123 0.11 0.48 11.15
CA SER A 123 -1.35 0.46 11.41
C SER A 123 -1.68 1.34 12.61
N TYR A 124 -2.61 0.93 13.48
CA TYR A 124 -3.11 1.74 14.60
C TYR A 124 -2.02 2.52 15.34
N SER A 125 -2.25 3.83 15.47
CA SER A 125 -1.45 4.74 16.28
C SER A 125 -2.29 5.97 16.58
N CYS A 126 -2.61 6.20 17.85
CA CYS A 126 -3.38 7.36 18.31
C CYS A 126 -2.55 8.64 18.20
N ARG A 127 -2.80 9.43 17.16
CA ARG A 127 -2.08 10.68 16.89
C ARG A 127 -2.80 11.60 15.89
N GLY A 128 -2.42 12.87 15.90
CA GLY A 128 -2.78 13.83 14.86
C GLY A 128 -2.23 13.43 13.49
N ARG A 129 -2.89 13.89 12.42
CA ARG A 129 -2.41 13.73 11.04
C ARG A 129 -0.98 14.26 10.89
N ASN A 130 -0.17 13.54 10.12
CA ASN A 130 1.25 13.86 9.89
C ASN A 130 2.08 13.98 11.20
N ASN A 131 1.66 13.32 12.29
CA ASN A 131 2.25 13.46 13.63
C ASN A 131 2.21 14.90 14.20
N GLN A 132 1.32 15.77 13.71
CA GLN A 132 1.26 17.17 14.14
C GLN A 132 0.35 17.32 15.36
N ALA A 133 0.87 17.97 16.42
CA ALA A 133 0.10 18.26 17.62
C ALA A 133 -1.04 19.24 17.32
N GLY A 134 -2.25 18.95 17.81
CA GLY A 134 -3.44 19.78 17.60
C GLY A 134 -4.08 19.66 16.20
N ALA A 135 -3.50 18.88 15.28
CA ALA A 135 -4.15 18.55 14.02
C ALA A 135 -5.31 17.57 14.24
N LYS A 136 -6.30 17.57 13.31
CA LYS A 136 -7.34 16.53 13.24
C LYS A 136 -6.68 15.15 13.33
N LEU A 137 -7.29 14.23 14.08
CA LEU A 137 -6.77 12.87 14.22
C LEU A 137 -6.68 12.14 12.87
N SER A 138 -5.65 11.32 12.75
CA SER A 138 -5.46 10.41 11.63
C SER A 138 -6.44 9.24 11.70
N GLU A 139 -6.79 8.64 10.57
CA GLU A 139 -7.59 7.40 10.57
C GLU A 139 -6.85 6.20 11.19
N HIS A 140 -5.52 6.28 11.32
CA HIS A 140 -4.76 5.34 12.15
C HIS A 140 -5.21 5.37 13.63
N SER A 141 -5.72 6.49 14.13
CA SER A 141 -6.23 6.61 15.50
C SER A 141 -7.51 5.79 15.72
N PHE A 142 -8.12 5.31 14.64
CA PHE A 142 -9.36 4.54 14.64
C PHE A 142 -9.19 3.16 13.97
N GLY A 143 -7.93 2.76 13.71
CA GLY A 143 -7.61 1.50 13.01
C GLY A 143 -8.15 1.41 11.58
N ASN A 144 -8.46 2.55 10.97
CA ASN A 144 -9.05 2.66 9.63
C ASN A 144 -8.00 2.99 8.55
N ALA A 145 -6.71 2.81 8.84
CA ALA A 145 -5.62 3.18 7.94
C ALA A 145 -4.42 2.23 8.00
N LEU A 146 -3.71 2.17 6.88
CA LEU A 146 -2.45 1.44 6.70
C LEU A 146 -1.42 2.35 6.03
N ASP A 147 -0.16 2.23 6.46
CA ASP A 147 0.99 2.82 5.77
C ASP A 147 1.85 1.66 5.24
N ILE A 148 1.96 1.47 3.92
CA ILE A 148 2.81 0.42 3.33
C ILE A 148 4.18 0.99 3.01
N MET A 149 5.24 0.45 3.63
CA MET A 149 6.62 0.89 3.42
C MET A 149 7.40 0.00 2.43
N SER A 150 7.15 -1.32 2.44
CA SER A 150 7.83 -2.23 1.51
C SER A 150 7.11 -3.57 1.35
N PHE A 151 7.46 -4.28 0.28
CA PHE A 151 7.07 -5.65 -0.02
C PHE A 151 8.33 -6.50 -0.12
N THR A 152 8.30 -7.72 0.43
CA THR A 152 9.31 -8.74 0.21
C THR A 152 8.67 -9.87 -0.59
N LEU A 153 9.26 -10.19 -1.73
CA LEU A 153 8.80 -11.26 -2.62
C LEU A 153 9.26 -12.63 -2.11
N ALA A 154 8.66 -13.70 -2.63
CA ALA A 154 8.98 -15.07 -2.22
C ALA A 154 10.42 -15.51 -2.53
N ASP A 155 11.09 -14.86 -3.48
CA ASP A 155 12.51 -15.06 -3.81
C ASP A 155 13.46 -14.22 -2.94
N GLY A 156 12.93 -13.40 -2.03
CA GLY A 156 13.69 -12.51 -1.16
C GLY A 156 13.94 -11.11 -1.73
N HIS A 157 13.49 -10.78 -2.95
CA HIS A 157 13.61 -9.43 -3.49
C HIS A 157 12.76 -8.46 -2.64
N VAL A 158 13.35 -7.33 -2.22
CA VAL A 158 12.68 -6.33 -1.40
C VAL A 158 12.40 -5.07 -2.21
N ILE A 159 11.12 -4.75 -2.38
CA ILE A 159 10.63 -3.54 -3.04
C ILE A 159 10.23 -2.53 -1.97
N THR A 160 11.06 -1.52 -1.73
CA THR A 160 10.68 -0.40 -0.85
C THR A 160 9.86 0.62 -1.63
N VAL A 161 8.85 1.22 -1.00
CA VAL A 161 8.09 2.31 -1.65
C VAL A 161 9.02 3.48 -1.95
N LYS A 162 9.84 3.90 -0.98
CA LYS A 162 10.81 5.00 -1.15
C LYS A 162 11.73 4.81 -2.36
N GLY A 163 12.35 3.62 -2.49
CA GLY A 163 13.30 3.32 -3.55
C GLY A 163 12.61 2.97 -4.88
N GLY A 164 11.64 2.06 -4.83
CA GLY A 164 10.94 1.53 -6.01
C GLY A 164 10.10 2.57 -6.73
N TRP A 165 9.65 3.65 -6.07
CA TRP A 165 8.82 4.68 -6.71
C TRP A 165 9.51 5.39 -7.88
N ARG A 166 10.84 5.41 -7.89
CA ARG A 166 11.71 5.88 -8.98
C ARG A 166 12.80 4.84 -9.30
N GLY A 167 12.54 3.59 -8.97
CA GLY A 167 13.49 2.48 -9.10
C GLY A 167 13.50 1.91 -10.51
N THR A 168 13.65 0.60 -10.60
CA THR A 168 13.55 -0.13 -11.88
C THR A 168 12.16 0.03 -12.50
N GLU A 169 12.04 -0.23 -13.80
CA GLU A 169 10.74 -0.17 -14.51
C GLU A 169 9.71 -1.13 -13.88
N ALA A 170 10.12 -2.35 -13.52
CA ALA A 170 9.27 -3.34 -12.87
C ALA A 170 8.78 -2.87 -11.48
N GLU A 171 9.67 -2.33 -10.64
CA GLU A 171 9.29 -1.81 -9.32
C GLU A 171 8.36 -0.61 -9.42
N GLN A 172 8.62 0.30 -10.38
CA GLN A 172 7.73 1.40 -10.65
C GLN A 172 6.36 0.87 -11.06
N ALA A 173 6.28 0.04 -12.10
CA ALA A 173 5.02 -0.49 -12.62
C ALA A 173 4.20 -1.24 -11.54
N PHE A 174 4.85 -2.10 -10.76
CA PHE A 174 4.24 -2.77 -9.61
C PHE A 174 3.67 -1.78 -8.59
N LEU A 175 4.44 -0.77 -8.16
CA LEU A 175 3.95 0.21 -7.19
C LEU A 175 2.85 1.12 -7.77
N ARG A 176 2.80 1.31 -9.10
CA ARG A 176 1.69 2.02 -9.77
C ARG A 176 0.42 1.18 -9.77
N GLU A 177 0.49 -0.13 -10.02
CA GLU A 177 -0.67 -1.03 -9.88
C GLU A 177 -1.21 -1.03 -8.45
N VAL A 178 -0.31 -1.24 -7.49
CA VAL A 178 -0.63 -1.24 -6.06
C VAL A 178 -1.35 0.05 -5.69
N PHE A 179 -0.82 1.20 -6.12
CA PHE A 179 -1.43 2.52 -5.88
C PHE A 179 -2.80 2.69 -6.55
N VAL A 180 -2.94 2.38 -7.84
CA VAL A 180 -4.19 2.58 -8.57
C VAL A 180 -5.28 1.64 -8.07
N GLY A 181 -4.95 0.38 -7.77
CA GLY A 181 -5.87 -0.57 -7.16
C GLY A 181 -6.30 -0.13 -5.75
N ALA A 182 -5.42 0.52 -4.98
CA ALA A 182 -5.81 1.13 -3.71
C ALA A 182 -6.84 2.25 -3.90
N CYS A 183 -6.68 3.09 -4.92
CA CYS A 183 -7.61 4.21 -5.17
C CYS A 183 -9.04 3.77 -5.47
N ALA A 184 -9.23 2.55 -5.97
CA ALA A 184 -10.56 1.96 -6.17
C ALA A 184 -11.22 1.49 -4.85
N ARG A 185 -10.45 1.28 -3.78
CA ARG A 185 -10.89 0.64 -2.53
C ARG A 185 -10.93 1.59 -1.34
N PHE A 186 -9.92 2.44 -1.21
CA PHE A 186 -9.75 3.35 -0.09
C PHE A 186 -10.19 4.79 -0.41
N SER A 187 -10.72 5.50 0.59
CA SER A 187 -11.21 6.87 0.40
C SER A 187 -10.11 7.91 0.46
N THR A 188 -8.97 7.57 1.05
CA THR A 188 -7.72 8.31 0.92
C THR A 188 -6.64 7.37 0.49
N VAL A 189 -5.87 7.75 -0.53
CA VAL A 189 -4.62 7.12 -0.95
C VAL A 189 -3.61 8.22 -1.21
N LEU A 190 -2.52 8.21 -0.46
CA LEU A 190 -1.42 9.16 -0.57
C LEU A 190 -0.11 8.40 -0.71
N ALA A 191 0.55 8.58 -1.84
CA ALA A 191 1.85 7.95 -2.12
C ALA A 191 2.92 9.01 -2.44
N PRO A 192 4.19 8.62 -2.73
CA PRO A 192 5.24 9.58 -3.00
C PRO A 192 4.88 10.52 -4.15
N GLY A 193 5.05 11.82 -3.91
CA GLY A 193 4.57 12.89 -4.80
C GLY A 193 3.25 13.52 -4.37
N SER A 194 2.54 12.99 -3.37
CA SER A 194 1.36 13.64 -2.78
C SER A 194 1.72 14.86 -1.94
N ASN A 195 2.69 14.70 -1.05
CA ASN A 195 3.29 15.72 -0.19
C ASN A 195 4.55 15.12 0.47
N VAL A 196 5.23 15.91 1.29
CA VAL A 196 6.49 15.52 1.96
C VAL A 196 6.34 14.42 3.00
N PHE A 197 5.15 14.24 3.59
CA PHE A 197 4.94 13.25 4.65
C PHE A 197 4.75 11.83 4.11
N HIS A 198 4.46 11.67 2.81
CA HIS A 198 4.15 10.38 2.18
C HIS A 198 5.20 10.01 1.13
N TYR A 199 6.44 10.47 1.30
CA TYR A 199 7.51 10.28 0.33
C TYR A 199 8.14 8.88 0.36
N ASP A 200 7.92 8.12 1.43
CA ASP A 200 8.54 6.82 1.69
C ASP A 200 7.56 5.67 1.92
N HIS A 201 6.25 5.93 1.83
CA HIS A 201 5.19 4.92 2.01
C HIS A 201 3.94 5.26 1.19
N ILE A 202 3.07 4.26 1.01
CA ILE A 202 1.70 4.43 0.50
C ILE A 202 0.76 4.41 1.71
N HIS A 203 0.16 5.55 2.03
CA HIS A 203 -0.89 5.67 3.03
C HIS A 203 -2.25 5.41 2.39
N VAL A 204 -3.05 4.57 3.04
CA VAL A 204 -4.44 4.31 2.68
C VAL A 204 -5.35 4.44 3.88
N ASP A 205 -6.54 5.05 3.71
CA ASP A 205 -7.55 5.10 4.76
C ASP A 205 -9.00 5.09 4.25
N LEU A 206 -9.93 4.92 5.19
CA LEU A 206 -11.38 4.92 4.96
C LEU A 206 -12.08 6.18 5.49
N ALA A 207 -11.39 7.32 5.59
CA ALA A 207 -11.96 8.58 6.04
C ALA A 207 -13.20 8.99 5.24
N MET A 208 -14.23 9.47 5.93
CA MET A 208 -15.37 10.12 5.31
C MET A 208 -15.04 11.60 5.05
N HIS A 209 -14.99 12.01 3.77
CA HIS A 209 -14.58 13.36 3.37
C HIS A 209 -15.73 14.33 3.08
N ASP A 210 -16.96 13.80 2.97
CA ASP A 210 -18.19 14.56 2.79
C ASP A 210 -19.37 13.79 3.42
N PRO A 211 -20.51 14.43 3.72
CA PRO A 211 -21.64 13.77 4.38
C PRO A 211 -22.22 12.55 3.66
N ARG A 212 -22.00 12.41 2.35
CA ARG A 212 -22.45 11.25 1.57
C ARG A 212 -21.39 10.15 1.45
N GLY A 213 -20.15 10.40 1.90
CA GLY A 213 -19.04 9.45 1.81
C GLY A 213 -18.58 9.14 0.38
N LEU A 214 -18.87 10.02 -0.59
CA LEU A 214 -18.60 9.78 -2.01
C LEU A 214 -17.27 10.39 -2.46
N LYS A 215 -16.78 11.41 -1.75
CA LYS A 215 -15.54 12.09 -2.07
C LYS A 215 -14.35 11.19 -1.73
N ARG A 216 -13.48 10.99 -2.71
CA ARG A 216 -12.24 10.21 -2.60
C ARG A 216 -11.04 11.12 -2.83
N ILE A 217 -9.93 10.79 -2.20
CA ILE A 217 -8.62 11.44 -2.39
C ILE A 217 -7.67 10.37 -2.89
N CYS A 218 -7.19 10.50 -4.13
CA CYS A 218 -6.17 9.64 -4.71
C CYS A 218 -5.06 10.54 -5.23
N LYS A 219 -3.91 10.55 -4.56
CA LYS A 219 -2.75 11.39 -4.91
C LYS A 219 -1.43 10.60 -4.81
N PRO A 220 -0.44 10.89 -5.66
CA PRO A 220 -0.47 11.86 -6.75
C PRO A 220 -1.35 11.40 -7.92
N LEU A 221 -1.69 12.32 -8.82
CA LEU A 221 -2.30 11.94 -10.10
C LEU A 221 -1.21 11.37 -11.00
N LEU A 222 -1.36 10.10 -11.38
CA LEU A 222 -0.42 9.39 -12.22
C LEU A 222 -1.00 9.18 -13.61
N LYS A 223 -0.17 9.34 -14.63
CA LYS A 223 -0.47 8.89 -16.00
C LYS A 223 -0.08 7.43 -16.10
N PHE A 224 -0.93 6.55 -15.56
CA PHE A 224 -0.71 5.11 -15.55
C PHE A 224 -2.03 4.39 -15.83
N GLU A 225 -1.98 3.41 -16.72
CA GLU A 225 -3.11 2.53 -17.00
C GLU A 225 -2.78 1.13 -16.50
N SER A 226 -3.64 0.62 -15.61
CA SER A 226 -3.49 -0.71 -15.02
C SER A 226 -3.51 -1.79 -16.10
N GLN A 227 -2.51 -2.67 -16.05
CA GLN A 227 -2.33 -3.87 -16.85
C GLN A 227 -2.97 -5.11 -16.22
N LEU A 228 -3.45 -5.00 -14.98
CA LEU A 228 -4.24 -6.07 -14.37
C LEU A 228 -5.56 -6.23 -15.13
N ALA A 229 -5.95 -7.48 -15.39
CA ALA A 229 -7.26 -7.77 -15.95
C ALA A 229 -8.36 -7.23 -15.02
N THR A 230 -9.46 -6.77 -15.59
CA THR A 230 -10.60 -6.29 -14.80
C THR A 230 -11.20 -7.46 -14.00
N ALA A 231 -11.87 -7.15 -12.89
CA ALA A 231 -12.42 -8.13 -11.95
C ALA A 231 -13.43 -9.12 -12.56
N ASP A 232 -13.87 -8.91 -13.80
CA ASP A 232 -14.71 -9.81 -14.59
C ASP A 232 -13.92 -10.84 -15.41
N GLY A 233 -12.58 -10.86 -15.30
CA GLY A 233 -11.72 -11.78 -16.05
C GLY A 233 -11.64 -11.48 -17.55
N SER A 234 -12.28 -10.41 -18.01
CA SER A 234 -12.14 -9.94 -19.38
C SER A 234 -10.73 -9.37 -19.55
N PRO A 235 -9.99 -9.76 -20.61
CA PRO A 235 -8.86 -8.96 -21.05
C PRO A 235 -9.38 -7.54 -21.24
N ARG A 236 -8.75 -6.58 -20.57
CA ARG A 236 -8.98 -5.17 -20.88
C ARG A 236 -8.83 -5.05 -22.40
N PRO A 237 -9.78 -4.46 -23.14
CA PRO A 237 -9.60 -4.27 -24.56
C PRO A 237 -8.24 -3.62 -24.70
N LEU A 238 -7.30 -4.31 -25.36
CA LEU A 238 -6.11 -3.65 -25.85
C LEU A 238 -6.67 -2.42 -26.52
N ALA A 239 -6.32 -1.23 -26.03
CA ALA A 239 -6.46 -0.06 -26.86
C ALA A 239 -5.62 -0.43 -28.08
N SER A 240 -6.30 -0.92 -29.13
CA SER A 240 -5.68 -1.13 -30.43
C SER A 240 -4.89 0.14 -30.62
N PRO A 241 -3.56 0.08 -30.79
CA PRO A 241 -2.83 1.24 -31.22
C PRO A 241 -3.66 1.75 -32.39
N ARG A 242 -4.28 2.92 -32.23
CA ARG A 242 -4.92 3.56 -33.37
C ARG A 242 -3.79 3.55 -34.38
N PRO A 243 -3.92 2.84 -35.52
CA PRO A 243 -2.83 2.80 -36.48
C PRO A 243 -2.45 4.25 -36.67
N ALA A 244 -1.17 4.58 -36.46
CA ALA A 244 -0.70 5.91 -36.77
C ALA A 244 -1.29 6.22 -38.13
N ALA A 245 -2.16 7.25 -38.21
CA ALA A 245 -2.85 7.56 -39.45
C ALA A 245 -1.76 7.55 -40.51
N ARG A 246 -1.90 6.67 -41.50
CA ARG A 246 -0.88 6.46 -42.52
C ARG A 246 -0.55 7.85 -43.04
N GLN A 247 0.62 8.35 -42.67
CA GLN A 247 1.10 9.59 -43.25
C GLN A 247 1.19 9.26 -44.73
N THR A 248 0.31 9.88 -45.52
CA THR A 248 0.45 9.88 -46.95
C THR A 248 1.86 10.39 -47.21
N VAL A 249 2.67 9.56 -47.86
CA VAL A 249 3.98 9.95 -48.36
C VAL A 249 3.80 11.32 -49.02
N PRO A 250 4.47 12.38 -48.55
CA PRO A 250 4.44 13.65 -49.27
C PRO A 250 4.96 13.37 -50.67
N THR A 251 4.17 13.74 -51.68
CA THR A 251 4.66 13.85 -53.05
C THR A 251 5.98 14.62 -53.01
N GLN A 252 7.04 14.07 -53.60
CA GLN A 252 8.33 14.75 -53.67
C GLN A 252 8.11 16.20 -54.10
N ALA A 253 8.56 17.13 -53.26
CA ALA A 253 8.59 18.54 -53.63
C ALA A 253 9.47 18.68 -54.88
N PRO A 254 9.14 19.58 -55.83
CA PRO A 254 10.00 19.89 -56.95
C PRO A 254 11.39 20.27 -56.47
N ILE A 255 12.40 19.82 -57.19
CA ILE A 255 13.79 20.23 -56.99
C ILE A 255 13.85 21.71 -57.39
N ASP A 256 13.97 22.60 -56.41
CA ASP A 256 14.28 24.00 -56.66
C ASP A 256 15.74 24.07 -57.14
N VAL A 257 15.89 24.49 -58.40
CA VAL A 257 17.17 24.89 -58.98
C VAL A 257 17.51 26.24 -58.36
N GLU A 258 18.45 26.24 -57.42
CA GLU A 258 18.99 27.49 -56.86
C GLU A 258 20.05 28.02 -57.84
N GLU A 259 19.62 28.97 -58.66
CA GLU A 259 20.47 29.79 -59.53
C GLU A 259 20.93 31.04 -58.75
N ASP A 260 22.21 31.37 -58.93
CA ASP A 260 22.94 32.57 -58.50
C ASP A 260 23.37 32.70 -57.03
N ASP A 261 24.60 32.22 -56.80
CA ASP A 261 25.60 32.71 -55.86
C ASP A 261 26.11 34.12 -56.28
N PRO A 262 25.87 35.20 -55.51
CA PRO A 262 26.46 36.50 -55.79
C PRO A 262 27.79 36.77 -55.05
N TYR A 263 28.31 35.86 -54.22
CA TYR A 263 29.57 36.07 -53.49
C TYR A 263 30.31 34.76 -53.26
N GLY A 264 30.90 34.26 -54.34
CA GLY A 264 31.65 33.02 -54.36
C GLY A 264 32.82 32.97 -53.39
N VAL A 265 32.99 31.80 -52.79
CA VAL A 265 34.27 31.17 -52.46
C VAL A 265 34.02 29.69 -52.16
N ALA A 266 34.06 28.85 -53.19
CA ALA A 266 34.59 27.50 -53.02
C ALA A 266 36.12 27.59 -53.25
N PRO A 267 36.92 26.82 -52.50
CA PRO A 267 37.44 25.61 -53.12
C PRO A 267 37.27 24.39 -52.19
N THR A 268 36.57 23.36 -52.65
CA THR A 268 37.12 22.17 -53.34
C THR A 268 37.93 21.21 -52.47
N SER A 269 37.52 19.96 -52.61
CA SER A 269 38.36 18.76 -52.66
C SER A 269 39.24 18.45 -51.46
N SER A 270 39.07 17.26 -50.89
CA SER A 270 39.74 16.06 -51.42
C SER A 270 39.70 14.94 -50.41
N ARG A 271 39.97 13.76 -50.95
CA ARG A 271 39.81 12.43 -50.39
C ARG A 271 41.04 12.07 -49.52
N THR A 272 40.84 11.11 -48.61
CA THR A 272 41.84 10.15 -48.10
C THR A 272 42.81 10.63 -47.00
N THR A 273 42.76 10.01 -45.81
CA THR A 273 43.72 9.01 -45.31
C THR A 273 43.52 8.77 -43.81
N GLY A 274 43.79 7.54 -43.38
CA GLY A 274 43.50 7.07 -42.03
C GLY A 274 44.47 7.54 -40.95
N THR A 275 44.10 7.26 -39.71
CA THR A 275 45.05 7.22 -38.59
C THR A 275 44.62 6.13 -37.61
N ARG A 276 45.53 5.17 -37.38
CA ARG A 276 45.48 4.23 -36.25
C ARG A 276 45.84 4.99 -34.98
N VAL A 277 45.07 4.85 -33.90
CA VAL A 277 45.55 4.95 -32.50
C VAL A 277 44.59 4.10 -31.64
N ALA A 278 44.93 2.84 -31.36
CA ALA A 278 45.62 2.33 -30.17
C ALA A 278 44.65 1.74 -29.13
N ARG A 279 44.76 0.42 -29.00
CA ARG A 279 44.06 -0.49 -28.09
C ARG A 279 44.58 -0.27 -26.67
N ALA A 280 43.68 0.05 -25.73
CA ALA A 280 44.02 0.13 -24.31
C ALA A 280 44.36 -1.25 -23.73
N PRO A 281 45.38 -1.36 -22.85
CA PRO A 281 45.76 -2.62 -22.24
C PRO A 281 44.76 -3.06 -21.17
N SER A 282 44.50 -4.37 -21.16
CA SER A 282 43.65 -5.11 -20.23
C SER A 282 44.22 -5.06 -18.81
N ALA A 283 43.40 -4.68 -17.84
CA ALA A 283 43.73 -4.81 -16.42
C ALA A 283 43.74 -6.29 -16.00
N PRO A 284 44.69 -6.74 -15.15
CA PRO A 284 44.71 -8.09 -14.63
C PRO A 284 43.59 -8.34 -13.61
N ALA A 285 43.01 -9.54 -13.67
CA ALA A 285 41.96 -10.02 -12.78
C ALA A 285 42.43 -10.08 -11.31
N PRO A 286 41.58 -9.73 -10.33
CA PRO A 286 41.89 -9.94 -8.93
C PRO A 286 41.87 -11.45 -8.61
N THR A 287 42.98 -11.90 -8.05
CA THR A 287 43.24 -13.23 -7.50
C THR A 287 42.17 -13.67 -6.50
N ALA A 288 41.74 -14.92 -6.65
CA ALA A 288 40.86 -15.62 -5.73
C ALA A 288 41.39 -15.56 -4.29
N TYR A 289 40.63 -14.93 -3.40
CA TYR A 289 40.82 -15.11 -1.96
C TYR A 289 40.40 -16.54 -1.61
N ALA A 290 41.35 -17.31 -1.10
CA ALA A 290 41.09 -18.59 -0.47
C ALA A 290 40.07 -18.40 0.67
N ALA A 291 38.99 -19.16 0.63
CA ALA A 291 37.99 -19.20 1.69
C ALA A 291 38.62 -19.73 2.98
N ALA A 292 38.53 -18.96 4.06
CA ALA A 292 38.82 -19.46 5.41
C ALA A 292 37.80 -20.55 5.79
N PRO A 293 38.21 -21.63 6.49
CA PRO A 293 37.29 -22.68 6.91
C PRO A 293 36.32 -22.16 7.97
N ALA A 294 35.05 -22.57 7.87
CA ALA A 294 33.99 -22.22 8.80
C ALA A 294 34.27 -22.77 10.21
N PRO A 295 33.91 -22.04 11.29
CA PRO A 295 33.99 -22.56 12.64
C PRO A 295 32.97 -23.68 12.85
N SER A 296 33.45 -24.83 13.35
CA SER A 296 32.64 -25.98 13.74
C SER A 296 31.66 -25.63 14.86
N ARG A 297 30.37 -25.86 14.63
CA ARG A 297 29.31 -25.77 15.66
C ARG A 297 29.55 -26.81 16.76
N PRO A 298 29.39 -26.47 18.05
CA PRO A 298 29.33 -27.48 19.11
C PRO A 298 28.06 -28.33 18.97
N ARG A 299 28.26 -29.64 19.03
CA ARG A 299 27.22 -30.69 18.96
C ARG A 299 26.40 -30.63 20.25
N SER A 300 25.10 -30.31 20.15
CA SER A 300 24.18 -30.48 21.28
C SER A 300 23.91 -31.97 21.50
N PRO A 301 23.85 -32.46 22.75
CA PRO A 301 23.59 -33.88 23.02
C PRO A 301 22.12 -34.22 22.76
N VAL A 302 21.92 -35.35 22.07
CA VAL A 302 20.63 -36.02 21.84
C VAL A 302 20.21 -36.71 23.15
N PRO A 303 18.99 -36.51 23.67
CA PRO A 303 18.43 -37.39 24.69
C PRO A 303 18.02 -38.72 24.07
N ALA A 304 18.43 -39.81 24.71
CA ALA A 304 18.10 -41.18 24.34
C ALA A 304 16.59 -41.45 24.39
N HIS A 305 16.12 -42.23 23.42
CA HIS A 305 14.83 -42.91 23.43
C HIS A 305 14.77 -43.96 24.54
N ASP A 306 13.66 -44.00 25.28
CA ASP A 306 13.10 -45.23 25.83
C ASP A 306 11.59 -45.03 26.07
N ALA A 307 10.78 -45.65 25.20
CA ALA A 307 9.50 -46.28 25.55
C ALA A 307 8.91 -46.93 24.29
N ALA A 308 8.73 -48.24 24.37
CA ALA A 308 8.28 -49.13 23.32
C ALA A 308 6.75 -49.31 23.33
N TYR A 309 6.22 -49.90 22.24
CA TYR A 309 4.92 -50.59 22.06
C TYR A 309 3.66 -49.69 21.99
N GLU A 310 2.67 -49.88 21.10
CA GLU A 310 2.34 -50.81 19.99
C GLU A 310 1.17 -50.17 19.19
N PRO A 311 0.81 -50.62 17.96
CA PRO A 311 -0.14 -49.95 17.09
C PRO A 311 -1.57 -50.49 17.22
N LEU A 312 -2.57 -49.60 17.24
CA LEU A 312 -3.97 -49.95 16.97
C LEU A 312 -4.35 -49.45 15.58
N SER A 313 -4.44 -50.41 14.65
CA SER A 313 -5.20 -50.33 13.41
C SER A 313 -6.63 -50.78 13.71
N LEU A 314 -7.64 -50.01 13.33
CA LEU A 314 -8.99 -50.51 13.03
C LEU A 314 -9.83 -49.45 12.29
N ALA A 315 -9.96 -49.72 10.99
CA ALA A 315 -11.16 -49.61 10.14
C ALA A 315 -12.09 -48.38 10.25
N ALA A 316 -12.23 -47.69 9.11
CA ALA A 316 -13.41 -46.92 8.75
C ALA A 316 -14.62 -47.84 8.48
N PRO A 317 -15.86 -47.39 8.72
CA PRO A 317 -17.02 -47.95 8.06
C PRO A 317 -17.45 -47.11 6.85
N HIS A 318 -17.96 -47.86 5.89
CA HIS A 318 -18.49 -47.49 4.58
C HIS A 318 -19.74 -46.60 4.62
N ASP A 319 -19.92 -45.89 3.51
CA ASP A 319 -21.19 -45.46 2.93
C ASP A 319 -22.27 -46.55 2.98
N SER A 320 -23.48 -46.15 3.33
CA SER A 320 -24.70 -46.79 2.85
C SER A 320 -25.78 -45.75 2.64
N ASP A 321 -26.15 -45.61 1.37
CA ASP A 321 -27.34 -44.96 0.85
C ASP A 321 -28.64 -45.40 1.55
N GLU A 322 -29.59 -44.44 1.61
CA GLU A 322 -31.04 -44.62 1.40
C GLU A 322 -31.98 -45.07 2.56
N PRO A 323 -33.33 -44.85 2.48
CA PRO A 323 -34.00 -43.67 3.06
C PRO A 323 -35.26 -44.02 3.92
N ILE A 324 -36.10 -43.00 4.18
CA ILE A 324 -37.54 -43.03 4.56
C ILE A 324 -37.87 -43.01 6.08
N TYR A 325 -38.21 -41.83 6.62
CA TYR A 325 -39.58 -41.32 6.86
C TYR A 325 -39.55 -39.86 7.33
#